data_AF-A0A4Y1YK67-F1
#
_entry.id   AF-A0A4Y1YK67-F1
#
_cell.length_a   1.000
_cell.length_b   1.000
_cell.length_c   1.000
_cell.angle_alpha   90.00
_cell.angle_beta   90.00
_cell.angle_gamma   90.00
#
_symmetry.space_group_name_H-M   'P 1'
#
loop_
_entity.id
_entity.type
_entity.pdbx_description
1 polymer ?
#
loop_
_entity_poly.entity_id
_entity_poly.type
_entity_poly.pdbx_seq_one_letter_code
_entity_poly.pdbx_strand_id
1 'polypeptide(L)'
;MRIKNVVHKNLFKIFFLVDTLWMRKYYPSDISREQFEQVRLLLEGARKKTRPRTVDLYEVFCAVLYLLKSGCQWRLLPDSFPKWRTVHSYWAIWSEPDAEGVSLLERALKKIRWRGPRETGAQRLQHVLDCGRAKREEYRHG
;
A
#
# COMPACT_ATOMS: atom_id res chain seq x y z
N MET A 1 41.71 -5.42 -7.71
CA MET A 1 40.78 -5.38 -8.86
C MET A 1 39.84 -6.58 -8.78
N ARG A 2 38.56 -6.36 -8.45
CA ARG A 2 37.44 -6.14 -9.40
C ARG A 2 36.78 -7.43 -9.92
N ILE A 3 36.42 -8.38 -9.04
CA ILE A 3 35.64 -9.59 -9.43
C ILE A 3 34.41 -9.86 -8.54
N LYS A 4 34.34 -9.34 -7.30
CA LYS A 4 33.19 -9.61 -6.39
C LYS A 4 31.89 -8.83 -6.67
N ASN A 5 31.93 -7.85 -7.59
CA ASN A 5 30.82 -6.91 -7.83
C ASN A 5 29.95 -7.23 -9.07
N VAL A 6 30.23 -8.32 -9.79
CA VAL A 6 29.48 -8.72 -10.99
C VAL A 6 28.45 -9.82 -10.67
N VAL A 7 28.80 -10.76 -9.79
CA VAL A 7 27.95 -11.92 -9.45
C VAL A 7 26.70 -11.51 -8.68
N HIS A 8 26.80 -10.55 -7.75
CA HIS A 8 25.66 -10.06 -6.96
C HIS A 8 24.63 -9.29 -7.81
N LYS A 9 25.08 -8.58 -8.85
CA LYS A 9 24.21 -7.83 -9.76
C LYS A 9 23.45 -8.74 -10.72
N ASN A 10 24.02 -9.89 -11.07
CA ASN A 10 23.39 -10.86 -11.96
C ASN A 10 22.40 -11.77 -11.24
N LEU A 11 22.64 -12.12 -9.97
CA LEU A 11 21.70 -12.93 -9.18
C LEU A 11 20.41 -12.16 -8.85
N PHE A 12 20.51 -10.86 -8.55
CA PHE A 12 19.33 -9.99 -8.40
C PHE A 12 18.52 -9.87 -9.70
N LYS A 13 19.18 -9.94 -10.85
CA LYS A 13 18.54 -9.86 -12.18
C LYS A 13 17.80 -11.14 -12.55
N ILE A 14 18.36 -12.30 -12.21
CA ILE A 14 17.76 -13.62 -12.49
C ILE A 14 16.57 -13.89 -11.54
N PHE A 15 16.65 -13.46 -10.27
CA PHE A 15 15.49 -13.49 -9.36
C PHE A 15 14.37 -12.54 -9.82
N PHE A 16 14.73 -11.35 -10.35
CA PHE A 16 13.76 -10.44 -10.98
C PHE A 16 13.06 -11.04 -12.20
N LEU A 17 13.74 -11.93 -12.94
CA LEU A 17 13.26 -12.46 -14.23
C LEU A 17 12.26 -13.62 -14.09
N VAL A 18 12.33 -14.40 -13.00
CA VAL A 18 11.39 -15.50 -12.73
C VAL A 18 10.12 -15.00 -12.04
N ASP A 19 10.21 -13.90 -11.28
CA ASP A 19 9.05 -13.17 -10.73
C ASP A 19 8.24 -12.45 -11.83
N THR A 20 8.82 -12.23 -13.01
CA THR A 20 8.17 -11.54 -14.15
C THR A 20 7.13 -12.39 -14.90
N LEU A 21 6.98 -13.68 -14.58
CA LEU A 21 6.10 -14.61 -15.31
C LEU A 21 4.74 -14.84 -14.66
N TRP A 22 4.44 -14.14 -13.57
CA TRP A 22 3.06 -13.80 -13.21
C TRP A 22 2.92 -12.29 -13.37
N MET A 23 2.15 -11.85 -14.37
CA MET A 23 1.83 -10.43 -14.53
C MET A 23 1.09 -9.95 -13.27
N ARG A 24 1.84 -9.41 -12.31
CA ARG A 24 1.32 -8.70 -11.16
C ARG A 24 0.29 -7.70 -11.68
N LYS A 25 -0.95 -7.82 -11.21
CA LYS A 25 -2.00 -6.86 -11.56
C LYS A 25 -1.57 -5.49 -11.03
N TYR A 26 -1.34 -4.56 -11.95
CA TYR A 26 -0.99 -3.19 -11.61
C TYR A 26 -2.23 -2.44 -11.14
N TYR A 27 -2.15 -1.86 -9.95
CA TYR A 27 -3.23 -1.03 -9.42
C TYR A 27 -2.89 0.47 -9.56
N PRO A 28 -3.88 1.35 -9.77
CA PRO A 28 -3.66 2.79 -9.84
C PRO A 28 -3.17 3.40 -8.52
N SER A 29 -3.21 2.63 -7.42
CA SER A 29 -2.64 2.98 -6.11
C SER A 29 -1.17 2.62 -5.97
N ASP A 30 -0.61 1.84 -6.90
CA ASP A 30 0.76 1.36 -6.83
C ASP A 30 1.75 2.49 -7.09
N ILE A 31 2.91 2.38 -6.45
CA ILE A 31 4.03 3.29 -6.63
C ILE A 31 5.18 2.61 -7.35
N SER A 32 6.05 3.42 -7.95
CA SER A 32 7.24 2.88 -8.61
C SER A 32 8.18 2.23 -7.58
N ARG A 33 8.94 1.22 -8.00
CA ARG A 33 9.89 0.55 -7.10
C ARG A 33 11.00 1.50 -6.62
N GLU A 34 11.38 2.47 -7.45
CA GLU A 34 12.35 3.51 -7.13
C GLU A 34 11.82 4.43 -6.02
N GLN A 35 10.54 4.82 -6.10
CA GLN A 35 9.89 5.61 -5.04
C GLN A 35 9.82 4.80 -3.74
N PHE A 36 9.49 3.51 -3.83
CA PHE A 36 9.43 2.62 -2.67
C PHE A 36 10.79 2.49 -1.97
N GLU A 37 11.89 2.38 -2.72
CA GLU A 37 13.22 2.21 -2.15
C GLU A 37 13.63 3.38 -1.23
N GLN A 38 13.14 4.59 -1.50
CA GLN A 38 13.36 5.77 -0.64
C GLN A 38 12.75 5.63 0.76
N VAL A 39 11.70 4.81 0.87
CA VAL A 39 10.92 4.59 2.08
C VAL A 39 11.21 3.25 2.74
N ARG A 40 11.70 2.29 1.95
CA ARG A 40 12.02 0.94 2.38
C ARG A 40 12.89 0.93 3.63
N LEU A 41 13.94 1.74 3.66
CA LEU A 41 14.85 1.83 4.81
C LEU A 41 14.13 2.27 6.09
N LEU A 42 13.14 3.16 5.99
CA LEU A 42 12.32 3.57 7.13
C LEU A 42 11.45 2.40 7.60
N LEU A 43 10.77 1.72 6.67
CA LEU A 43 9.85 0.61 6.96
C LEU A 43 10.57 -0.62 7.52
N GLU A 44 11.81 -0.87 7.09
CA GLU A 44 12.62 -2.00 7.57
C GLU A 44 13.05 -1.85 9.03
N GLY A 45 13.19 -0.61 9.52
CA GLY A 45 13.59 -0.31 10.90
C GLY A 45 12.48 -0.52 11.93
N ALA A 46 11.22 -0.53 11.51
CA ALA A 46 10.06 -0.59 12.42
C ALA A 46 9.91 -1.93 13.15
N ARG A 47 10.39 -3.04 12.58
CA ARG A 47 10.18 -4.39 13.13
C ARG A 47 11.47 -4.96 13.72
N LYS A 48 11.43 -5.32 15.01
CA LYS A 48 12.48 -6.10 15.68
C LYS A 48 12.69 -7.42 14.91
N LYS A 49 13.93 -7.66 14.45
CA LYS A 49 14.31 -8.82 13.61
C LYS A 49 14.33 -10.12 14.43
N THR A 50 13.17 -10.67 14.74
CA THR A 50 13.07 -11.97 15.44
C THR A 50 12.93 -13.16 14.49
N ARG A 51 12.48 -12.94 13.25
CA ARG A 51 12.37 -13.96 12.20
C ARG A 51 12.68 -13.36 10.82
N PRO A 52 13.42 -14.05 9.93
CA PRO A 52 13.67 -13.60 8.57
C PRO A 52 12.34 -13.35 7.83
N ARG A 53 12.30 -12.26 7.05
CA ARG A 53 11.11 -11.84 6.31
C ARG A 53 10.90 -12.78 5.12
N THR A 54 9.74 -13.40 5.05
CA THR A 54 9.32 -14.24 3.90
C THR A 54 8.45 -13.48 2.91
N VAL A 55 8.02 -12.26 3.24
CA VAL A 55 7.05 -11.47 2.48
C VAL A 55 7.73 -10.24 1.91
N ASP A 56 7.47 -9.93 0.63
CA ASP A 56 7.95 -8.72 -0.01
C ASP A 56 7.29 -7.48 0.61
N LEU A 57 8.12 -6.57 1.12
CA LEU A 57 7.67 -5.31 1.73
C LEU A 57 7.01 -4.40 0.71
N TYR A 58 7.42 -4.46 -0.56
CA TYR A 58 6.83 -3.67 -1.62
C TYR A 58 5.37 -4.04 -1.83
N GLU A 59 5.06 -5.34 -1.88
CA GLU A 59 3.69 -5.84 -2.04
C GLU A 59 2.80 -5.47 -0.84
N VAL A 60 3.34 -5.59 0.37
CA VAL A 60 2.61 -5.19 1.58
C VAL A 60 2.33 -3.69 1.57
N PHE A 61 3.31 -2.87 1.18
CA PHE A 61 3.13 -1.43 1.13
C PHE A 61 2.12 -1.01 0.04
N CYS A 62 2.18 -1.61 -1.16
CA CYS A 62 1.18 -1.39 -2.21
C CYS A 62 -0.23 -1.80 -1.76
N ALA A 63 -0.37 -2.91 -1.03
CA ALA A 63 -1.65 -3.34 -0.46
C ALA A 63 -2.20 -2.30 0.54
N VAL A 64 -1.34 -1.73 1.40
CA VAL A 64 -1.71 -0.63 2.31
C VAL A 64 -2.14 0.60 1.52
N LEU A 65 -1.40 1.01 0.49
CA LEU A 65 -1.78 2.15 -0.35
C LEU A 65 -3.11 1.91 -1.06
N TYR A 66 -3.37 0.68 -1.52
CA TYR A 66 -4.64 0.29 -2.12
C TYR A 66 -5.80 0.43 -1.14
N LEU A 67 -5.65 -0.06 0.09
CA LEU A 67 -6.63 0.10 1.17
C LEU A 67 -6.87 1.57 1.48
N LEU A 68 -5.80 2.36 1.66
CA LEU A 68 -5.91 3.78 1.95
C LEU A 68 -6.56 4.55 0.81
N LYS A 69 -6.36 4.16 -0.46
CA LYS A 69 -6.94 4.82 -1.63
C LYS A 69 -8.41 4.45 -1.88
N SER A 70 -8.74 3.17 -1.72
CA SER A 70 -10.07 2.63 -2.00
C SER A 70 -11.03 2.77 -0.82
N GLY A 71 -10.51 2.74 0.42
CA GLY A 71 -11.31 2.66 1.64
C GLY A 71 -12.04 1.31 1.79
N CYS A 72 -11.61 0.25 1.10
CA CYS A 72 -12.25 -1.05 1.20
C CYS A 72 -11.99 -1.72 2.57
N GLN A 73 -12.86 -2.65 2.95
CA GLN A 73 -12.65 -3.44 4.16
C GLN A 73 -11.44 -4.37 3.98
N TRP A 74 -10.69 -4.63 5.06
CA TRP A 74 -9.52 -5.52 5.05
C TRP A 74 -9.77 -6.90 4.44
N ARG A 75 -10.97 -7.45 4.61
CA ARG A 75 -11.36 -8.77 4.07
C ARG A 75 -11.64 -8.77 2.57
N LEU A 76 -11.82 -7.59 1.98
CA LEU A 76 -12.06 -7.39 0.55
C LEU A 76 -10.76 -7.06 -0.21
N LEU A 77 -9.61 -7.23 0.45
CA LEU A 77 -8.32 -7.06 -0.21
C LEU A 77 -8.18 -8.12 -1.35
N PRO A 78 -7.81 -7.71 -2.57
CA PRO A 78 -7.62 -8.64 -3.68
C PRO A 78 -6.60 -9.74 -3.37
N ASP A 79 -6.86 -10.95 -3.87
CA ASP A 79 -5.98 -12.13 -3.68
C ASP A 79 -4.62 -12.01 -4.38
N SER A 80 -4.43 -10.99 -5.24
CA SER A 80 -3.13 -10.66 -5.82
C SER A 80 -2.15 -10.10 -4.79
N PHE A 81 -2.65 -9.60 -3.66
CA PHE A 81 -1.81 -9.09 -2.57
C PHE A 81 -1.52 -10.18 -1.54
N PRO A 82 -0.49 -9.98 -0.68
CA PRO A 82 -0.27 -10.84 0.47
C PRO A 82 -1.52 -10.92 1.34
N LYS A 83 -1.71 -12.04 2.04
CA LYS A 83 -2.87 -12.29 2.91
C LYS A 83 -3.15 -11.07 3.81
N TRP A 84 -4.41 -10.63 3.83
CA TRP A 84 -4.82 -9.41 4.54
C TRP A 84 -4.35 -9.35 6.00
N ARG A 85 -4.28 -10.50 6.70
CA ARG A 85 -3.79 -10.58 8.09
C ARG A 85 -2.34 -10.11 8.19
N THR A 86 -1.51 -10.52 7.25
CA THR A 86 -0.12 -10.08 7.16
C THR A 86 -0.08 -8.58 6.91
N VAL A 87 -0.81 -8.09 5.91
CA VAL A 87 -0.84 -6.65 5.59
C VAL A 87 -1.28 -5.82 6.78
N HIS A 88 -2.32 -6.27 7.50
CA HIS A 88 -2.81 -5.61 8.72
C HIS A 88 -1.75 -5.60 9.82
N SER A 89 -1.03 -6.70 10.07
CA SER A 89 0.06 -6.72 11.06
C SER A 89 1.15 -5.70 10.73
N TYR A 90 1.52 -5.54 9.46
CA TYR A 90 2.49 -4.53 9.05
C TYR A 90 1.93 -3.11 9.18
N TRP A 91 0.68 -2.89 8.76
CA TRP A 91 0.01 -1.61 8.91
C TRP A 91 -0.06 -1.19 10.38
N ALA A 92 -0.40 -2.10 11.30
CA ALA A 92 -0.48 -1.82 12.73
C ALA A 92 0.88 -1.37 13.30
N ILE A 93 1.97 -2.04 12.92
CA ILE A 93 3.34 -1.66 13.31
C ILE A 93 3.72 -0.29 12.73
N TRP A 94 3.37 -0.01 11.48
CA TRP A 94 3.73 1.26 10.84
C TRP A 94 2.86 2.44 11.28
N SER A 95 1.64 2.16 11.76
CA SER A 95 0.68 3.17 12.22
C SER A 95 0.86 3.52 13.69
N GLU A 96 1.70 2.79 14.43
CA GLU A 96 2.03 3.12 15.80
C GLU A 96 2.74 4.48 15.85
N PRO A 97 2.22 5.45 16.62
CA PRO A 97 2.85 6.76 16.74
C PRO A 97 4.17 6.65 17.52
N ASP A 98 5.18 7.40 17.08
CA ASP A 98 6.41 7.59 17.85
C ASP A 98 6.20 8.55 19.04
N ALA A 99 7.28 8.84 19.79
CA ALA A 99 7.22 9.75 20.94
C ALA A 99 6.78 11.17 20.54
N GLU A 100 7.00 11.53 19.27
CA GLU A 100 6.61 12.79 18.65
C GLU A 100 5.17 12.78 18.12
N GLY A 101 4.46 11.64 18.22
CA GLY A 101 3.08 11.48 17.82
C GLY A 101 2.87 11.23 16.32
N VAL A 102 3.94 11.05 15.54
CA VAL A 102 3.86 10.84 14.09
C VAL A 102 4.11 9.37 13.76
N SER A 103 3.22 8.75 13.00
CA SER A 103 3.43 7.36 12.62
C SER A 103 4.53 7.21 11.56
N LEU A 104 5.20 6.06 11.55
CA LEU A 104 6.20 5.74 10.52
C LEU A 104 5.56 5.68 9.13
N LEU A 105 4.31 5.23 9.05
CA LEU A 105 3.49 5.24 7.85
C LEU A 105 3.26 6.67 7.34
N GLU A 106 2.97 7.63 8.23
CA GLU A 106 2.76 9.02 7.83
C GLU A 106 4.03 9.68 7.32
N ARG A 107 5.18 9.41 7.96
CA ARG A 107 6.50 9.84 7.45
C ARG A 107 6.79 9.24 6.08
N ALA A 108 6.46 7.97 5.90
CA ALA A 108 6.59 7.25 4.64
C ALA A 108 5.75 7.91 3.52
N LEU A 109 4.45 8.13 3.77
CA LEU A 109 3.52 8.75 2.83
C LEU A 109 3.95 10.19 2.47
N LYS A 110 4.41 10.97 3.46
CA LYS A 110 4.93 12.32 3.24
C LYS A 110 6.14 12.32 2.32
N LYS A 111 7.06 11.36 2.49
CA LYS A 111 8.29 11.24 1.70
C LYS A 111 8.02 10.95 0.22
N ILE A 112 7.06 10.07 -0.07
CA ILE A 112 6.63 9.79 -1.45
C ILE A 112 5.62 10.81 -2.01
N ARG A 113 5.31 11.86 -1.23
CA ARG A 113 4.30 12.88 -1.56
C ARG A 113 2.95 12.26 -1.91
N TRP A 114 2.62 11.13 -1.28
CA TRP A 114 1.39 10.43 -1.57
C TRP A 114 0.20 11.29 -1.16
N ARG A 115 -0.69 11.54 -2.12
CA ARG A 115 -1.94 12.25 -1.87
C ARG A 115 -3.03 11.23 -1.61
N GLY A 116 -3.70 11.40 -0.48
CA GLY A 116 -4.82 10.59 -0.04
C GLY A 116 -5.96 10.46 -1.05
N PRO A 117 -7.01 9.72 -0.70
CA PRO A 117 -8.28 9.83 -1.42
C PRO A 117 -8.65 11.31 -1.56
N ARG A 118 -9.02 11.73 -2.77
CA ARG A 118 -9.61 13.05 -2.98
C ARG A 118 -10.96 13.16 -2.29
N GLU A 119 -11.61 12.02 -2.08
CA GLU A 119 -12.87 11.85 -1.36
C GLU A 119 -12.78 10.61 -0.47
N THR A 120 -13.17 10.73 0.79
CA THR A 120 -13.31 9.61 1.72
C THR A 120 -14.46 8.69 1.27
N GLY A 121 -14.40 7.39 1.57
CA GLY A 121 -15.51 6.47 1.27
C GLY A 121 -16.87 6.95 1.81
N ALA A 122 -16.86 7.62 2.97
CA ALA A 122 -18.03 8.30 3.55
C ALA A 122 -18.55 9.46 2.68
N GLN A 123 -17.67 10.22 2.03
CA GLN A 123 -18.05 11.34 1.15
C GLN A 123 -18.69 10.84 -0.16
N ARG A 124 -18.21 9.70 -0.70
CA ARG A 124 -18.89 9.04 -1.84
C ARG A 124 -20.28 8.54 -1.49
N LEU A 125 -20.43 7.92 -0.32
CA LEU A 125 -21.73 7.48 0.18
C LEU A 125 -22.68 8.66 0.35
N GLN A 126 -22.20 9.78 0.87
CA GLN A 126 -22.99 11.00 1.03
C GLN A 126 -23.51 11.51 -0.32
N HIS A 127 -22.64 11.63 -1.33
CA HIS A 127 -23.05 12.04 -2.68
C HIS A 127 -24.10 11.09 -3.28
N VAL A 128 -23.95 9.77 -3.11
CA VAL A 128 -24.94 8.78 -3.57
C VAL A 128 -26.28 8.93 -2.84
N LEU A 129 -26.26 9.17 -1.53
CA LEU A 129 -27.46 9.40 -0.73
C LEU A 129 -28.16 10.71 -1.09
N ASP A 130 -27.40 11.78 -1.34
CA ASP A 130 -27.91 13.09 -1.75
C ASP A 130 -28.56 13.02 -3.14
N CYS A 131 -27.92 12.33 -4.11
CA CYS A 131 -28.52 12.04 -5.41
C CYS A 131 -29.80 11.20 -5.29
N GLY A 132 -29.84 10.23 -4.36
CA GLY A 132 -31.01 9.40 -4.10
C GLY A 132 -32.14 10.11 -3.35
N ARG A 133 -31.83 11.23 -2.66
CA ARG A 133 -32.82 12.11 -2.03
C ARG A 133 -33.47 13.03 -3.06
N ALA A 134 -32.68 13.65 -3.94
CA ALA A 134 -33.17 14.50 -5.03
C ALA A 134 -34.16 13.78 -5.95
N LYS A 135 -33.85 12.53 -6.34
CA LYS A 135 -34.77 11.71 -7.16
C LYS A 135 -36.10 11.42 -6.47
N ARG A 136 -36.13 11.24 -5.14
CA ARG A 136 -37.38 10.97 -4.40
C ARG A 136 -38.27 12.19 -4.23
N GLU A 137 -37.70 13.39 -4.31
CA GLU A 137 -38.45 14.65 -4.27
C GLU A 137 -39.10 14.94 -5.64
N GLU A 138 -38.45 14.59 -6.75
CA GLU A 138 -39.02 14.70 -8.11
C GLU A 138 -40.28 13.83 -8.30
N TYR A 139 -40.30 12.58 -7.80
CA TYR A 139 -41.50 11.71 -7.89
C TYR A 139 -42.64 12.10 -6.94
N ARG A 140 -42.41 12.99 -5.96
CA ARG A 140 -43.45 13.44 -5.01
C ARG A 140 -44.16 14.71 -5.51
N HIS A 141 -43.64 15.36 -6.55
CA HIS A 141 -44.17 16.60 -7.11
C HIS A 141 -44.57 16.48 -8.59
N GLY A 142 -44.65 15.24 -9.11
CA GLY A 142 -45.22 14.92 -10.42
C GLY A 142 -46.61 14.30 -10.32
#